data_AF-A0A2N7ATY2-F1
#
_entry.id   AF-A0A2N7ATY2-F1
#
_cell.length_a   1.000
_cell.length_b   1.000
_cell.length_c   1.000
_cell.angle_alpha   90.00
_cell.angle_beta   90.00
_cell.angle_gamma   90.00
#
_symmetry.space_group_name_H-M   'P 1'
#
loop_
_entity.id
_entity.type
_entity.pdbx_description
1 polymer ?
#
loop_
_entity_poly.entity_id
_entity_poly.type
_entity_poly.pdbx_seq_one_letter_code
_entity_poly.pdbx_strand_id
1 'polypeptide(L)'
;MYGVPQPHVGLVEWWIAASKLAENAWFITFITVILVDLATGFTKGFFKSSNTKVNSTIGREGLIKHTVIAGIATIFYPLVDCWGLASLANLFLMFFIGQYGISIVENLGAMGIPLPRWVTDSLEKLRDRGNEN
;
A
#
# COMPACT_ATOMS: atom_id res chain seq x y z
N MET A 1 -10.70 -33.98 -18.21
CA MET A 1 -11.17 -33.17 -17.07
C MET A 1 -9.95 -32.85 -16.23
N TYR A 2 -9.38 -31.65 -16.36
CA TYR A 2 -8.30 -31.21 -15.47
C TYR A 2 -8.93 -31.00 -14.08
N GLY A 3 -8.54 -31.82 -13.11
CA GLY A 3 -8.99 -31.67 -11.74
C GLY A 3 -8.49 -30.33 -11.23
N VAL A 4 -9.41 -29.39 -11.00
CA VAL A 4 -9.11 -28.22 -10.17
C VAL A 4 -8.61 -28.78 -8.84
N PRO A 5 -7.37 -28.49 -8.41
CA PRO A 5 -6.90 -28.97 -7.11
C PRO A 5 -7.91 -28.51 -6.06
N GLN A 6 -8.42 -29.46 -5.28
CA GLN A 6 -9.39 -29.16 -4.24
C GLN A 6 -8.70 -28.21 -3.25
N PRO A 7 -9.27 -27.02 -2.96
CA PRO A 7 -8.67 -26.13 -1.99
C PRO A 7 -8.79 -26.79 -0.61
N HIS A 8 -7.69 -27.35 -0.14
CA HIS A 8 -7.56 -27.80 1.25
C HIS A 8 -7.27 -26.54 2.07
N VAL A 9 -8.32 -25.90 2.58
CA VAL A 9 -8.22 -24.69 3.42
C VAL A 9 -7.95 -25.06 4.88
N GLY A 10 -7.07 -26.04 5.10
CA GLY A 10 -6.64 -26.42 6.43
C GLY A 10 -5.62 -25.42 6.98
N LEU A 11 -5.41 -25.47 8.30
CA LEU A 11 -4.43 -24.62 8.98
C LEU A 11 -3.01 -24.82 8.45
N VAL A 12 -2.67 -26.05 8.02
CA VAL A 12 -1.34 -26.40 7.53
C VAL A 12 -1.10 -25.78 6.15
N GLU A 13 -2.06 -25.88 5.25
CA GLU A 13 -1.99 -25.33 3.90
C GLU A 13 -1.97 -23.80 3.94
N TRP A 14 -2.79 -23.20 4.80
CA TRP A 14 -2.74 -21.77 5.05
C TRP A 14 -1.37 -21.35 5.58
N TRP A 15 -0.79 -22.10 6.52
CA TRP A 15 0.54 -21.80 7.07
C TRP A 15 1.63 -21.89 5.99
N ILE A 16 1.57 -22.88 5.12
CA ILE A 16 2.48 -23.00 3.96
C ILE A 16 2.30 -21.82 3.00
N ALA A 17 1.06 -21.40 2.74
CA ALA A 17 0.80 -20.22 1.91
C ALA A 17 1.29 -18.92 2.58
N ALA A 18 1.17 -18.81 3.90
CA ALA A 18 1.66 -17.69 4.69
C ALA A 18 3.20 -17.63 4.75
N SER A 19 3.89 -18.77 4.79
CA SER A 19 5.36 -18.77 4.72
C SER A 19 5.87 -18.28 3.37
N LYS A 20 5.19 -18.67 2.27
CA LYS A 20 5.50 -18.14 0.92
C LYS A 20 5.31 -16.63 0.82
N LEU A 21 4.35 -16.06 1.56
CA LEU A 21 4.14 -14.62 1.59
C LEU A 21 5.38 -13.88 2.10
N ALA A 22 6.04 -14.40 3.14
CA ALA A 22 7.22 -13.77 3.73
C ALA A 22 8.42 -13.72 2.76
N GLU A 23 8.50 -14.67 1.83
CA GLU A 23 9.55 -14.74 0.80
C GLU A 23 9.13 -14.04 -0.51
N ASN A 24 7.88 -13.57 -0.62
CA ASN A 24 7.37 -12.97 -1.84
C ASN A 24 7.89 -11.53 -2.02
N ALA A 25 8.56 -11.28 -3.15
CA ALA A 25 9.13 -9.98 -3.48
C ALA A 25 8.10 -8.83 -3.55
N TRP A 26 6.87 -9.09 -4.04
CA TRP A 26 5.79 -8.11 -4.04
C TRP A 26 5.35 -7.75 -2.64
N PHE A 27 5.31 -8.71 -1.73
CA PHE A 27 4.95 -8.46 -0.33
C PHE A 27 6.03 -7.67 0.39
N ILE A 28 7.30 -8.03 0.21
CA ILE A 28 8.45 -7.27 0.75
C ILE A 28 8.42 -5.83 0.23
N THR A 29 8.16 -5.64 -1.07
CA THR A 29 8.02 -4.32 -1.68
C THR A 29 6.84 -3.56 -1.08
N PHE A 30 5.68 -4.19 -0.94
CA PHE A 30 4.48 -3.61 -0.34
C PHE A 30 4.73 -3.11 1.09
N ILE A 31 5.33 -3.92 1.96
CA ILE A 31 5.69 -3.49 3.32
C ILE A 31 6.72 -2.35 3.29
N THR A 32 7.72 -2.43 2.41
CA THR A 32 8.73 -1.37 2.28
C THR A 32 8.08 -0.04 1.87
N VAL A 33 7.18 -0.05 0.89
CA VAL A 33 6.49 1.16 0.41
C VAL A 33 5.58 1.73 1.50
N ILE A 34 4.89 0.89 2.29
CA ILE A 34 4.14 1.34 3.48
C ILE A 34 5.03 2.07 4.48
N LEU A 35 6.21 1.52 4.76
CA LEU A 35 7.15 2.14 5.70
C LEU A 35 7.67 3.49 5.17
N VAL A 36 7.95 3.57 3.87
CA VAL A 36 8.33 4.83 3.22
C VAL A 36 7.19 5.83 3.26
N ASP A 37 5.94 5.40 3.03
CA ASP A 37 4.78 6.28 3.10
C ASP A 37 4.56 6.82 4.52
N LEU A 38 4.67 5.96 5.53
CA LEU A 38 4.58 6.37 6.93
C LEU A 38 5.70 7.35 7.31
N ALA A 39 6.92 7.09 6.85
CA ALA A 39 8.06 7.97 7.09
C ALA A 39 7.87 9.33 6.42
N THR A 40 7.51 9.36 5.13
CA THR A 40 7.28 10.62 4.39
C THR A 40 6.07 11.38 4.94
N GLY A 41 5.02 10.68 5.36
CA GLY A 41 3.83 11.23 5.99
C GLY A 41 4.11 11.83 7.37
N PHE A 42 5.07 11.27 8.12
CA PHE A 42 5.54 11.86 9.37
C PHE A 42 6.45 13.07 9.12
N THR A 43 7.43 12.95 8.21
CA THR A 43 8.39 14.03 7.94
C THR A 43 7.72 15.27 7.35
N LYS A 44 6.66 15.11 6.54
CA LYS A 44 5.93 16.26 5.97
C LYS A 44 5.41 17.24 7.02
N GLY A 45 5.11 16.75 8.23
CA GLY A 45 4.62 17.58 9.33
C GLY A 45 5.62 18.62 9.84
N PHE A 46 6.91 18.45 9.55
CA PHE A 46 7.98 19.35 9.95
C PHE A 46 8.30 20.42 8.90
N PHE A 47 7.83 20.28 7.67
CA PHE A 47 8.13 21.24 6.60
C PHE A 47 7.22 22.47 6.69
N LYS A 48 7.80 23.66 6.50
CA LYS A 48 7.05 24.93 6.52
C LYS A 48 6.05 25.03 5.36
N SER A 49 6.36 24.40 4.23
CA SER A 49 5.48 24.32 3.05
C SER A 49 4.24 23.46 3.28
N SER A 50 4.23 22.62 4.30
CA SER A 50 3.12 21.74 4.61
C SER A 50 2.10 22.43 5.50
N ASN A 51 0.81 22.31 5.14
CA ASN A 51 -0.31 22.74 5.97
C ASN A 51 -0.59 21.80 7.15
N THR A 52 0.07 20.64 7.20
CA THR A 52 -0.04 19.68 8.30
C THR A 52 1.09 19.90 9.31
N LYS A 53 0.75 19.97 10.59
CA LYS A 53 1.72 19.97 11.69
C LYS A 53 1.81 18.59 12.33
N VAL A 54 2.99 18.26 12.84
CA VAL A 54 3.20 17.01 13.59
C VAL A 54 2.27 16.99 14.81
N ASN A 55 1.39 16.01 14.84
CA ASN A 55 0.48 15.75 15.94
C ASN A 55 0.43 14.23 16.16
N SER A 56 0.57 13.80 17.40
CA SER A 56 0.53 12.39 17.79
C SER A 56 -0.79 11.72 17.41
N THR A 57 -1.92 12.44 17.42
CA THR A 57 -3.21 11.92 16.97
C THR A 57 -3.20 11.57 15.48
N ILE A 58 -2.67 12.48 14.65
CA ILE A 58 -2.54 12.27 13.19
C ILE A 58 -1.58 11.12 12.90
N GLY A 59 -0.43 11.09 13.59
CA GLY A 59 0.55 10.01 13.45
C GLY A 59 -0.02 8.64 13.84
N ARG A 60 -0.76 8.56 14.96
CA ARG A 60 -1.41 7.33 15.41
C ARG A 60 -2.49 6.87 14.44
N GLU A 61 -3.32 7.78 13.94
CA GLU A 61 -4.34 7.44 12.95
C GLU A 61 -3.71 6.89 11.66
N GLY A 62 -2.62 7.52 11.19
CA GLY A 62 -1.81 7.01 10.10
C GLY A 62 -1.33 5.58 10.38
N LEU A 63 -0.66 5.35 11.51
CA LEU A 63 -0.14 4.03 11.87
C LEU A 63 -1.23 2.95 11.90
N ILE A 64 -2.40 3.25 12.49
CA ILE A 64 -3.54 2.31 12.55
C ILE A 64 -4.02 1.96 11.14
N LYS A 65 -4.24 2.95 10.26
CA LYS A 65 -4.70 2.71 8.89
C LYS A 65 -3.76 1.78 8.12
N HIS A 66 -2.46 2.03 8.19
CA HIS A 66 -1.46 1.24 7.48
C HIS A 66 -1.34 -0.17 8.07
N THR A 67 -1.39 -0.30 9.40
CA THR A 67 -1.36 -1.61 10.08
C THR A 67 -2.56 -2.47 9.71
N VAL A 68 -3.76 -1.88 9.63
CA VAL A 68 -4.98 -2.59 9.22
C VAL A 68 -4.86 -3.09 7.78
N ILE A 69 -4.41 -2.25 6.85
CA ILE A 69 -4.24 -2.65 5.45
C ILE A 69 -3.17 -3.75 5.31
N ALA A 70 -2.04 -3.64 6.00
CA ALA A 70 -1.01 -4.68 6.02
C ALA A 70 -1.52 -6.01 6.62
N GLY A 71 -2.33 -5.94 7.67
CA GLY A 71 -2.98 -7.11 8.27
C GLY A 71 -3.96 -7.78 7.31
N ILE A 72 -4.79 -6.99 6.62
CA ILE A 72 -5.70 -7.51 5.57
C ILE A 72 -4.90 -8.22 4.47
N ALA A 73 -3.82 -7.61 3.97
CA ALA A 73 -2.98 -8.22 2.94
C ALA A 73 -2.35 -9.54 3.41
N THR A 74 -1.91 -9.60 4.68
CA THR A 74 -1.32 -10.79 5.30
C THR A 74 -2.30 -11.95 5.41
N ILE A 75 -3.59 -11.66 5.60
CA ILE A 75 -4.64 -12.68 5.65
C ILE A 75 -5.13 -13.04 4.24
N PHE A 76 -5.30 -12.04 3.37
CA PHE A 76 -5.88 -12.19 2.05
C PHE A 76 -4.96 -12.98 1.11
N TYR A 77 -3.66 -12.69 1.08
CA TYR A 77 -2.76 -13.35 0.14
C TYR A 77 -2.74 -14.88 0.31
N PRO A 78 -2.53 -15.44 1.51
CA PRO A 78 -2.49 -16.90 1.68
C PRO A 78 -3.82 -17.56 1.33
N LEU A 79 -4.95 -16.90 1.60
CA LEU A 79 -6.28 -17.41 1.24
C LEU A 79 -6.45 -17.54 -0.28
N VAL A 80 -5.99 -16.54 -1.04
CA VAL A 80 -6.07 -16.55 -2.50
C VAL A 80 -5.03 -17.49 -3.12
N ASP A 81 -3.84 -17.62 -2.52
CA ASP A 81 -2.82 -18.60 -2.94
C ASP A 81 -3.31 -20.04 -2.76
N CYS A 82 -4.05 -20.34 -1.68
CA CYS A 82 -4.67 -21.66 -1.47
C CYS A 82 -5.68 -22.04 -2.56
N TRP A 83 -6.22 -21.07 -3.32
CA TRP A 83 -7.07 -21.32 -4.50
C TRP A 83 -6.26 -21.47 -5.80
N GLY A 84 -4.93 -21.48 -5.73
CA GLY A 84 -4.04 -21.51 -6.90
C GLY A 84 -3.98 -20.18 -7.66
N LEU A 85 -4.45 -19.09 -7.05
CA LEU A 85 -4.57 -17.76 -7.67
C LEU A 85 -3.48 -16.79 -7.21
N ALA A 86 -2.25 -17.28 -7.00
CA ALA A 86 -1.10 -16.49 -6.54
C ALA A 86 -0.89 -15.19 -7.35
N SER A 87 -1.10 -15.25 -8.66
CA SER A 87 -0.97 -14.08 -9.54
C SER A 87 -1.99 -12.98 -9.22
N LEU A 88 -3.21 -13.36 -8.84
CA LEU A 88 -4.25 -12.41 -8.42
C LEU A 88 -3.91 -11.81 -7.04
N ALA A 89 -3.37 -12.63 -6.13
CA ALA A 89 -2.88 -12.15 -4.84
C ALA A 89 -1.72 -11.14 -5.01
N ASN A 90 -0.81 -11.38 -5.95
CA ASN A 90 0.25 -10.42 -6.31
C ASN A 90 -0.32 -9.13 -6.92
N LEU A 91 -1.34 -9.22 -7.78
CA LEU A 91 -2.00 -8.04 -8.36
C LEU A 91 -2.64 -7.16 -7.27
N PHE A 92 -3.23 -7.78 -6.25
CA PHE A 92 -3.74 -7.09 -5.09
C PHE A 92 -2.63 -6.32 -4.33
N LEU A 93 -1.46 -6.94 -4.11
CA LEU A 93 -0.31 -6.26 -3.50
C LEU A 93 0.20 -5.09 -4.39
N MET A 94 0.31 -5.32 -5.70
CA MET A 94 0.72 -4.29 -6.66
C MET A 94 -0.24 -3.09 -6.69
N PHE A 95 -1.55 -3.34 -6.57
CA PHE A 95 -2.55 -2.27 -6.47
C PHE A 95 -2.28 -1.37 -5.25
N PHE A 96 -2.03 -1.95 -4.08
CA PHE A 96 -1.70 -1.16 -2.89
C PHE A 96 -0.32 -0.52 -2.96
N ILE A 97 0.68 -1.15 -3.57
CA ILE A 97 1.97 -0.50 -3.86
C ILE A 97 1.73 0.79 -4.65
N GLY A 98 0.87 0.75 -5.67
CA GLY A 98 0.49 1.94 -6.45
C GLY A 98 -0.19 3.01 -5.58
N GLN A 99 -1.14 2.61 -4.74
CA GLN A 99 -1.83 3.53 -3.81
C GLN A 99 -0.86 4.23 -2.85
N TYR A 100 0.03 3.48 -2.21
CA TYR A 100 1.04 4.07 -1.33
C TYR A 100 2.08 4.89 -2.09
N GLY A 101 2.40 4.52 -3.33
CA GLY A 101 3.23 5.34 -4.21
C GLY A 101 2.63 6.72 -4.48
N ILE A 102 1.30 6.80 -4.69
CA ILE A 102 0.58 8.08 -4.83
C ILE A 102 0.66 8.88 -3.51
N SER A 103 0.39 8.25 -2.37
CA SER A 103 0.49 8.90 -1.05
C SER A 103 1.89 9.48 -0.77
N ILE A 104 2.95 8.75 -1.12
CA ILE A 104 4.34 9.22 -1.01
C ILE A 104 4.54 10.48 -1.86
N VAL A 105 4.09 10.44 -3.12
CA VAL A 105 4.20 11.59 -4.03
C VAL A 105 3.48 12.82 -3.47
N GLU A 106 2.28 12.66 -2.93
CA GLU A 106 1.54 13.73 -2.27
C GLU A 106 2.29 14.29 -1.06
N ASN A 107 2.87 13.43 -0.24
CA ASN A 107 3.70 13.83 0.91
C ASN A 107 4.93 14.63 0.46
N LEU A 108 5.62 14.20 -0.61
CA LEU A 108 6.76 14.91 -1.20
C LEU A 108 6.36 16.27 -1.78
N GLY A 109 5.22 16.34 -2.48
CA GLY A 109 4.67 17.59 -2.99
C GLY A 109 4.35 18.58 -1.87
N ALA A 110 3.77 18.12 -0.76
CA ALA A 110 3.50 18.95 0.42
C ALA A 110 4.79 19.47 1.11
N MET A 111 5.91 18.75 0.95
CA MET A 111 7.23 19.18 1.42
C MET A 111 7.90 20.20 0.48
N GLY A 112 7.34 20.45 -0.71
CA GLY A 112 7.93 21.31 -1.73
C GLY A 112 9.11 20.66 -2.47
N ILE A 113 9.24 19.33 -2.40
CA ILE A 113 10.27 18.59 -3.13
C ILE A 113 9.90 18.60 -4.61
N PRO A 114 10.82 18.97 -5.53
CA PRO A 114 10.51 19.04 -6.94
C PRO A 114 10.16 17.64 -7.48
N LEU A 115 8.95 17.52 -8.01
CA LEU A 115 8.45 16.29 -8.62
C LEU A 115 8.60 16.34 -10.15
N PRO A 116 8.73 15.18 -10.83
CA PRO A 116 8.72 15.13 -12.29
C PRO A 116 7.43 15.74 -12.87
N ARG A 117 7.54 16.45 -14.01
CA ARG A 117 6.40 17.15 -14.64
C ARG A 117 5.19 16.25 -14.90
N TRP A 118 5.43 15.01 -15.36
CA TRP A 118 4.36 14.05 -15.63
C TRP A 118 3.54 13.69 -14.38
N VAL A 119 4.13 13.78 -13.19
CA VAL A 119 3.46 13.57 -11.91
C VAL A 119 2.61 14.80 -11.55
N THR A 120 3.20 15.99 -11.61
CA THR A 120 2.50 17.24 -11.25
C THR A 120 1.31 17.50 -12.17
N ASP A 121 1.47 17.31 -13.48
CA ASP A 121 0.42 17.54 -14.48
C ASP A 121 -0.78 16.60 -14.26
N SER A 122 -0.51 15.37 -13.79
CA SER A 122 -1.55 14.38 -13.51
C SER A 122 -2.35 14.73 -12.25
N LEU A 123 -1.67 15.22 -11.21
CA LEU A 123 -2.30 15.64 -9.95
C LEU A 123 -3.11 16.93 -10.12
N GLU A 124 -2.61 17.91 -10.88
CA GLU A 124 -3.34 19.15 -11.19
C GLU A 124 -4.66 18.85 -11.93
N LYS A 125 -4.62 17.98 -12.95
CA LYS A 125 -5.83 17.53 -13.66
C LYS A 125 -6.85 16.79 -12.78
N LEU A 126 -6.41 16.19 -11.68
CA LEU A 126 -7.31 15.54 -10.72
C LEU A 126 -7.92 16.57 -9.77
N ARG A 127 -7.11 17.55 -9.30
CA ARG A 127 -7.58 18.65 -8.46
C ARG A 127 -8.60 19.52 -9.18
N ASP A 128 -8.35 19.88 -10.44
CA ASP A 128 -9.22 20.75 -11.21
C ASP A 128 -10.58 20.09 -11.46
N ARG A 129 -10.61 18.78 -11.77
CA ARG A 129 -11.85 18.00 -11.87
C ARG A 129 -12.60 17.85 -10.54
N GLY A 130 -11.90 17.89 -9.42
CA GLY A 130 -12.52 17.86 -8.09
C GLY A 130 -13.19 19.18 -7.69
N ASN A 131 -12.76 20.31 -8.28
CA ASN A 131 -13.30 21.65 -8.01
C ASN A 131 -14.42 22.06 -9.00
N GLU A 132 -14.63 21.30 -10.07
CA GLU A 132 -15.69 21.51 -11.06
C GLU A 132 -17.02 20.80 -10.70
N ASN A 133 -17.10 20.17 -9.52
CA ASN A 133 -18.30 19.57 -8.92
C ASN A 133 -18.62 20.24 -7.58
#